data_AF-A0A971NN84-F1
#
_entry.id   AF-A0A971NN84-F1
#
_cell.length_a   1.000
_cell.length_b   1.000
_cell.length_c   1.000
_cell.angle_alpha   90.00
_cell.angle_beta   90.00
_cell.angle_gamma   90.00
#
_symmetry.space_group_name_H-M   'P 1'
#
loop_
_entity.id
_entity.type
_entity.pdbx_description
1 polymer ?
#
loop_
_entity_poly.entity_id
_entity_poly.type
_entity_poly.pdbx_seq_one_letter_code
_entity_poly.pdbx_strand_id
1 'polypeptide(L)'
;MRRCVLSCVLVLVALPLWAGYGLSNVVKKEIHRGPVIEEIPVEQADRPAGQTAAPAAAPAKTTYYPYTIHLSSWQDQKEATRQIEKMRSRLDPVYLTKIDLGASGLWYRIDYGLFPTIKEAVARLRELKAKNIIDKGAFVGGEVAFAIEIGAYESMQEAKDEAQELIDQGIVPYIVKESDSLFRLLAGAYPDEKSAAPAVSDLNALGYSPALKKR
;
A
#
# COMPACT_ATOMS: atom_id res chain seq x y z
N MET A 1 -50.26 50.24 6.04
CA MET A 1 -49.05 50.61 5.28
C MET A 1 -47.92 50.95 6.25
N ARG A 2 -46.89 50.09 6.36
CA ARG A 2 -45.52 50.48 6.70
C ARG A 2 -44.61 49.31 6.33
N ARG A 3 -43.63 49.60 5.49
CA ARG A 3 -42.80 48.66 4.74
C ARG A 3 -41.63 48.16 5.60
N CYS A 4 -41.27 46.90 5.33
CA CYS A 4 -39.95 46.27 5.26
C CYS A 4 -38.72 47.11 5.66
N VAL A 5 -37.82 46.53 6.45
CA VAL A 5 -36.42 46.15 6.10
C VAL A 5 -35.79 45.43 7.31
N LEU A 6 -35.02 44.36 7.04
CA LEU A 6 -33.73 43.97 7.65
C LEU A 6 -33.59 42.44 7.56
N SER A 7 -32.51 41.80 7.13
CA SER A 7 -31.29 42.14 6.40
C SER A 7 -30.69 40.77 6.08
N CYS A 8 -30.45 40.43 4.81
CA CYS A 8 -29.79 39.18 4.44
C CYS A 8 -28.31 39.24 4.85
N VAL A 9 -27.92 38.42 5.82
CA VAL A 9 -26.52 38.19 6.17
C VAL A 9 -25.89 37.32 5.08
N LEU A 10 -25.02 37.93 4.27
CA LEU A 10 -24.26 37.27 3.22
C LEU A 10 -22.93 36.80 3.84
N VAL A 11 -22.87 35.54 4.25
CA VAL A 11 -21.63 34.92 4.75
C VAL A 11 -20.79 34.52 3.53
N LEU A 12 -19.73 35.29 3.28
CA LEU A 12 -18.65 34.97 2.36
C LEU A 12 -17.92 33.70 2.84
N VAL A 13 -18.17 32.57 2.17
CA VAL A 13 -17.37 31.35 2.34
C VAL A 13 -16.10 31.52 1.53
N ALA A 14 -14.98 31.75 2.21
CA ALA A 14 -13.65 31.67 1.62
C ALA A 14 -13.38 30.21 1.22
N LEU A 15 -13.33 29.95 -0.09
CA LEU A 15 -12.87 28.67 -0.62
C LEU A 15 -11.34 28.65 -0.60
N PRO A 16 -10.68 27.68 0.08
CA PRO A 16 -9.25 27.49 -0.09
C PRO A 16 -9.00 26.85 -1.47
N LEU A 17 -8.63 27.68 -2.43
CA LEU A 17 -8.15 27.31 -3.77
C LEU A 17 -6.70 26.77 -3.73
N TRP A 18 -6.41 25.72 -2.95
CA TRP A 18 -5.06 25.11 -2.94
C TRP A 18 -5.15 23.59 -2.79
N ALA A 19 -5.64 22.93 -3.84
CA ALA A 19 -5.44 21.50 -4.06
C ALA A 19 -4.86 21.29 -5.47
N GLY A 20 -3.71 21.92 -5.72
CA GLY A 20 -2.87 21.63 -6.87
C GLY A 20 -2.05 20.37 -6.60
N TYR A 21 -2.67 19.19 -6.69
CA TYR A 21 -1.94 17.93 -6.72
C TYR A 21 -1.56 17.64 -8.17
N GLY A 22 -0.34 18.02 -8.53
CA GLY A 22 0.19 17.76 -9.87
C GLY A 22 1.46 18.51 -10.19
N LEU A 23 2.52 18.39 -9.38
CA LEU A 23 3.87 18.72 -9.83
C LEU A 23 4.86 17.68 -9.31
N SER A 24 5.35 16.93 -10.29
CA SER A 24 6.40 15.93 -10.24
C SER A 24 7.71 16.53 -9.76
N ASN A 25 8.29 15.99 -8.67
CA ASN A 25 9.67 16.27 -8.30
C ASN A 25 10.60 15.46 -9.21
N VAL A 26 10.86 15.97 -10.42
CA VAL A 26 11.99 15.49 -11.24
C VAL A 26 13.23 16.26 -10.78
N VAL A 27 14.01 15.66 -9.89
CA VAL A 27 15.40 16.08 -9.66
C VAL A 27 16.22 15.66 -10.87
N LYS A 28 16.48 16.58 -11.81
CA LYS A 28 17.54 16.40 -12.81
C LYS A 28 18.88 16.71 -12.15
N LYS A 29 19.58 15.68 -11.69
CA LYS A 29 21.00 15.79 -11.36
C LYS A 29 21.80 15.27 -12.54
N GLU A 30 22.38 16.21 -13.27
CA GLU A 30 23.22 16.01 -14.45
C GLU A 30 24.56 15.37 -14.02
N ILE A 31 24.79 14.13 -14.44
CA ILE A 31 26.04 13.42 -14.16
C ILE A 31 27.05 13.82 -15.23
N HIS A 32 28.04 14.63 -14.85
CA HIS A 32 29.22 14.88 -15.67
C HIS A 32 30.04 13.58 -15.75
N ARG A 33 30.04 12.94 -16.91
CA ARG A 33 30.94 11.81 -17.21
C ARG A 33 32.31 12.36 -17.61
N GLY A 34 33.31 12.17 -16.73
CA GLY A 34 34.72 12.25 -17.12
C GLY A 34 35.14 11.00 -17.92
N PRO A 35 36.21 11.08 -18.73
CA PRO A 35 36.57 10.00 -19.65
C PRO A 35 37.37 8.87 -18.97
N VAL A 36 37.02 7.65 -19.38
CA VAL A 36 37.87 6.49 -19.72
C VAL A 36 39.02 6.16 -18.76
N ILE A 37 38.87 5.07 -18.02
CA ILE A 37 39.98 4.32 -17.42
C ILE A 37 40.15 3.02 -18.21
N GLU A 38 41.41 2.81 -18.59
CA GLU A 38 42.02 1.71 -19.34
C GLU A 38 41.72 0.31 -18.79
N GLU A 39 41.59 -0.66 -19.71
CA GLU A 39 41.52 -2.08 -19.44
C GLU A 39 42.86 -2.62 -18.89
N ILE A 40 42.81 -3.42 -17.83
CA ILE A 40 43.92 -4.30 -17.43
C ILE A 40 43.38 -5.75 -17.34
N PRO A 41 44.01 -6.75 -18.00
CA PRO A 41 43.50 -8.13 -18.05
C PRO A 41 43.84 -9.00 -16.82
N VAL A 42 42.84 -9.80 -16.44
CA VAL A 42 42.79 -11.18 -15.88
C VAL A 42 43.95 -11.74 -15.05
N GLU A 43 43.62 -12.21 -13.83
CA GLU A 43 44.26 -13.38 -13.21
C GLU A 43 43.18 -14.24 -12.52
N GLN A 44 42.90 -15.42 -13.09
CA GLN A 44 42.11 -16.47 -12.46
C GLN A 44 42.98 -17.21 -11.45
N ALA A 45 42.62 -17.16 -10.17
CA ALA A 45 43.16 -18.06 -9.16
C ALA A 45 42.08 -19.08 -8.74
N ASP A 46 42.45 -20.35 -8.83
CA ASP A 46 41.65 -21.54 -8.60
C ASP A 46 41.63 -21.94 -7.10
N ARG A 47 40.44 -22.37 -6.64
CA ARG A 47 40.08 -23.20 -5.45
C ARG A 47 40.02 -22.62 -4.01
N PRO A 48 39.26 -23.25 -3.08
CA PRO A 48 38.29 -24.37 -3.22
C PRO A 48 36.89 -24.10 -2.63
N ALA A 49 35.98 -25.05 -2.91
CA ALA A 49 34.58 -25.11 -2.51
C ALA A 49 34.35 -24.95 -0.99
N GLY A 50 33.58 -23.92 -0.64
CA GLY A 50 32.83 -23.81 0.61
C GLY A 50 31.39 -23.48 0.25
N GLN A 51 30.50 -24.46 0.40
CA GLN A 51 29.07 -24.32 0.19
C GLN A 51 28.53 -23.18 1.06
N THR A 52 28.14 -22.07 0.45
CA THR A 52 27.04 -21.26 0.97
C THR A 52 25.95 -21.40 -0.06
N ALA A 53 24.94 -22.21 0.25
CA ALA A 53 23.72 -22.26 -0.54
C ALA A 53 23.21 -20.83 -0.67
N ALA A 54 23.21 -20.32 -1.91
CA ALA A 54 22.46 -19.12 -2.24
C ALA A 54 21.02 -19.34 -1.76
N PRO A 55 20.35 -18.33 -1.16
CA PRO A 55 18.95 -18.46 -0.82
C PRO A 55 18.21 -18.91 -2.08
N ALA A 56 17.51 -20.05 -2.00
CA ALA A 56 16.68 -20.52 -3.08
C ALA A 56 15.80 -19.35 -3.53
N ALA A 57 15.90 -18.98 -4.81
CA ALA A 57 15.15 -17.86 -5.35
C ALA A 57 13.67 -18.07 -5.02
N ALA A 58 13.09 -17.16 -4.23
CA ALA A 58 11.68 -17.21 -3.91
C ALA A 58 10.89 -17.32 -5.23
N PRO A 59 9.91 -18.22 -5.33
CA PRO A 59 9.18 -18.48 -6.57
C PRO A 59 8.64 -17.17 -7.17
N ALA A 60 8.84 -16.98 -8.47
CA ALA A 60 8.47 -15.76 -9.18
C ALA A 60 6.95 -15.53 -9.12
N LYS A 61 6.53 -14.28 -8.90
CA LYS A 61 5.11 -13.90 -8.86
C LYS A 61 4.47 -14.00 -10.24
N THR A 62 3.26 -14.55 -10.28
CA THR A 62 2.58 -14.82 -11.56
C THR A 62 1.68 -13.66 -11.99
N THR A 63 1.15 -12.89 -11.04
CA THR A 63 0.26 -11.73 -11.30
C THR A 63 0.70 -10.55 -10.46
N TYR A 64 0.60 -9.34 -11.01
CA TYR A 64 0.80 -8.09 -10.29
C TYR A 64 -0.54 -7.38 -10.10
N TYR A 65 -0.73 -6.76 -8.94
CA TYR A 65 -1.95 -6.07 -8.56
C TYR A 65 -1.66 -4.61 -8.23
N PRO A 66 -1.42 -3.71 -9.19
CA PRO A 66 -1.06 -2.32 -8.88
C PRO A 66 -2.23 -1.47 -8.38
N TYR A 67 -3.49 -1.88 -8.59
CA TYR A 67 -4.67 -1.07 -8.25
C TYR A 67 -5.42 -1.59 -7.02
N THR A 68 -6.02 -0.66 -6.28
CA THR A 68 -6.91 -0.90 -5.13
C THR A 68 -8.10 0.04 -5.19
N ILE A 69 -9.14 -0.27 -4.42
CA ILE A 69 -10.19 0.68 -4.11
C ILE A 69 -9.90 1.28 -2.74
N HIS A 70 -9.68 2.59 -2.69
CA HIS A 70 -9.62 3.33 -1.45
C HIS A 70 -11.02 3.51 -0.87
N LEU A 71 -11.21 3.13 0.40
CA LEU A 71 -12.50 3.19 1.08
C LEU A 71 -12.61 4.40 2.00
N SER A 72 -11.62 4.61 2.86
CA SER A 72 -11.56 5.75 3.79
C SER A 72 -10.16 5.89 4.39
N SER A 73 -9.87 7.06 4.98
CA SER A 73 -8.60 7.35 5.66
C SER A 73 -8.87 7.85 7.09
N TRP A 74 -8.06 7.40 8.03
CA TRP A 74 -8.22 7.70 9.46
C TRP A 74 -6.87 8.11 10.07
N GLN A 75 -6.88 9.01 11.05
CA GLN A 75 -5.66 9.35 11.80
C GLN A 75 -5.46 8.43 13.01
N ASP A 76 -6.56 7.87 13.55
CA ASP A 76 -6.51 6.90 14.65
C ASP A 76 -6.56 5.46 14.10
N GLN A 77 -5.54 4.66 14.44
CA GLN A 77 -5.41 3.28 13.99
C GLN A 77 -6.55 2.39 14.49
N LYS A 78 -6.98 2.57 15.74
CA LYS A 78 -8.00 1.73 16.37
C LYS A 78 -9.37 1.98 15.72
N GLU A 79 -9.68 3.23 15.37
CA GLU A 79 -10.89 3.55 14.60
C GLU A 79 -10.83 2.94 13.20
N ALA A 80 -9.67 2.99 12.53
CA ALA A 80 -9.49 2.37 11.23
C ALA A 80 -9.74 0.85 11.29
N THR A 81 -9.16 0.16 12.28
CA THR A 81 -9.36 -1.28 12.50
C THR A 81 -10.82 -1.62 12.81
N ARG A 82 -11.48 -0.86 13.71
CA ARG A 82 -12.91 -1.00 13.99
C ARG A 82 -13.77 -0.84 12.74
N GLN A 83 -13.39 0.06 11.85
CA GLN A 83 -14.11 0.26 10.59
C GLN A 83 -13.92 -0.93 9.63
N ILE A 84 -12.74 -1.55 9.60
CA ILE A 84 -12.49 -2.76 8.82
C ILE A 84 -13.35 -3.93 9.31
N GLU A 85 -13.45 -4.15 10.61
CA GLU A 85 -14.27 -5.24 11.19
C GLU A 85 -15.73 -5.19 10.71
N LYS A 86 -16.30 -3.98 10.58
CA LYS A 86 -17.67 -3.76 10.06
C LYS A 86 -17.82 -4.07 8.56
N MET A 87 -16.71 -4.16 7.82
CA MET A 87 -16.68 -4.32 6.37
C MET A 87 -16.27 -5.73 5.95
N ARG A 88 -15.45 -6.43 6.75
CA ARG A 88 -14.88 -7.75 6.43
C ARG A 88 -15.91 -8.84 6.11
N SER A 89 -17.11 -8.77 6.66
CA SER A 89 -18.19 -9.72 6.33
C SER A 89 -18.75 -9.57 4.91
N ARG A 90 -18.50 -8.43 4.26
CA ARG A 90 -19.03 -8.08 2.94
C ARG A 90 -17.94 -7.87 1.89
N LEU A 91 -16.71 -7.66 2.34
CA LEU A 91 -15.56 -7.31 1.51
C LEU A 91 -14.33 -8.07 2.00
N ASP A 92 -13.70 -8.78 1.08
CA ASP A 92 -12.42 -9.47 1.29
C ASP A 92 -11.59 -9.39 -0.01
N PRO A 93 -10.29 -9.07 0.03
CA PRO A 93 -9.53 -8.59 1.19
C PRO A 93 -9.75 -7.09 1.48
N VAL A 94 -9.82 -6.73 2.76
CA VAL A 94 -9.76 -5.34 3.27
C VAL A 94 -8.62 -5.23 4.27
N TYR A 95 -7.74 -4.24 4.06
CA TYR A 95 -6.48 -4.09 4.79
C TYR A 95 -6.16 -2.62 5.11
N LEU A 96 -5.18 -2.43 6.00
CA LEU A 96 -4.66 -1.10 6.34
C LEU A 96 -3.34 -0.82 5.61
N THR A 97 -3.22 0.42 5.13
CA THR A 97 -1.98 1.01 4.65
C THR A 97 -1.62 2.18 5.57
N LYS A 98 -0.55 2.05 6.36
CA LYS A 98 -0.01 3.14 7.20
C LYS A 98 0.93 3.99 6.36
N ILE A 99 0.61 5.27 6.19
CA ILE A 99 1.40 6.20 5.37
C ILE A 99 1.66 7.50 6.11
N ASP A 100 2.87 8.04 5.97
CA ASP A 100 3.22 9.39 6.42
C ASP A 100 3.04 10.38 5.27
N LEU A 101 2.13 11.34 5.46
CA LEU A 101 1.83 12.41 4.49
C LEU A 101 2.58 13.72 4.82
N GLY A 102 3.63 13.66 5.63
CA GLY A 102 4.46 14.81 6.00
C GLY A 102 3.72 15.75 6.94
N ALA A 103 3.42 16.97 6.49
CA ALA A 103 2.74 17.97 7.32
C ALA A 103 1.36 17.53 7.82
N SER A 104 0.67 16.68 7.06
CA SER A 104 -0.63 16.12 7.45
C SER A 104 -0.51 14.96 8.45
N GLY A 105 0.72 14.53 8.77
CA GLY A 105 1.02 13.47 9.71
C GLY A 105 0.77 12.06 9.18
N LEU A 106 0.66 11.12 10.11
CA LEU A 106 0.39 9.70 9.84
C LEU A 106 -1.10 9.46 9.58
N TRP A 107 -1.36 8.62 8.58
CA TRP A 107 -2.70 8.20 8.18
C TRP A 107 -2.76 6.68 7.98
N TYR A 108 -3.90 6.13 8.32
CA TYR A 108 -4.28 4.73 8.14
C TYR A 108 -5.36 4.66 7.07
N ARG A 109 -4.95 4.28 5.86
CA ARG A 109 -5.87 4.11 4.74
C ARG A 109 -6.47 2.72 4.78
N ILE A 110 -7.80 2.64 4.69
CA ILE A 110 -8.52 1.40 4.47
C ILE A 110 -8.66 1.22 2.97
N ASP A 111 -8.02 0.17 2.44
CA ASP A 111 -8.05 -0.16 1.03
C ASP A 111 -8.66 -1.57 0.84
N TYR A 112 -9.27 -1.79 -0.32
CA TYR A 112 -9.97 -3.02 -0.69
C TYR A 112 -9.47 -3.58 -2.02
N GLY A 113 -9.31 -4.90 -2.03
CA GLY A 113 -9.10 -5.68 -3.23
C GLY A 113 -7.70 -5.59 -3.82
N LEU A 114 -7.48 -6.47 -4.81
CA LEU A 114 -6.24 -6.65 -5.55
C LEU A 114 -6.62 -6.68 -7.03
N PHE A 115 -6.30 -5.62 -7.77
CA PHE A 115 -6.73 -5.49 -9.16
C PHE A 115 -5.52 -5.32 -10.08
N PRO A 116 -5.34 -6.22 -11.08
CA PRO A 116 -4.29 -6.10 -12.09
C PRO A 116 -4.45 -4.86 -12.98
N THR A 117 -5.69 -4.44 -13.24
CA THR A 117 -5.99 -3.31 -14.12
C THR A 117 -6.89 -2.27 -13.46
N ILE A 118 -6.71 -1.00 -13.84
CA ILE A 118 -7.60 0.09 -13.39
C ILE A 118 -9.05 -0.14 -13.83
N LYS A 119 -9.25 -0.77 -15.00
CA LYS A 119 -10.58 -1.08 -15.54
C LYS A 119 -11.35 -2.03 -14.61
N GLU A 120 -10.69 -3.08 -14.12
CA GLU A 120 -11.28 -4.02 -13.16
C GLU A 120 -11.60 -3.35 -11.83
N ALA A 121 -10.66 -2.56 -11.28
CA ALA A 121 -10.88 -1.82 -10.05
C ALA A 121 -12.09 -0.86 -10.16
N VAL A 122 -12.19 -0.12 -11.27
CA VAL A 122 -13.30 0.82 -11.51
C VAL A 122 -14.63 0.09 -11.73
N ALA A 123 -14.62 -1.03 -12.47
CA ALA A 123 -15.83 -1.84 -12.64
C ALA A 123 -16.34 -2.36 -11.28
N ARG A 124 -15.44 -2.88 -10.45
CA ARG A 124 -15.77 -3.36 -9.11
C ARG A 124 -16.25 -2.25 -8.19
N LEU A 125 -15.61 -1.07 -8.22
CA LEU A 125 -16.05 0.11 -7.47
C LEU A 125 -17.50 0.47 -7.80
N ARG A 126 -17.85 0.54 -9.10
CA ARG A 126 -19.20 0.88 -9.55
C ARG A 126 -20.23 -0.14 -9.08
N GLU A 127 -19.91 -1.42 -9.18
CA GLU A 127 -20.77 -2.50 -8.70
C GLU A 127 -21.05 -2.39 -7.19
N LEU A 128 -20.01 -2.19 -6.39
CA LEU A 128 -20.13 -2.06 -4.93
C LEU A 128 -20.94 -0.82 -4.52
N LYS A 129 -20.77 0.31 -5.23
CA LYS A 129 -21.58 1.52 -5.02
C LYS A 129 -23.04 1.30 -5.39
N ALA A 130 -23.33 0.65 -6.52
CA ALA A 130 -24.69 0.37 -6.95
C ALA A 130 -25.43 -0.54 -5.94
N LYS A 131 -24.71 -1.43 -5.27
CA LYS A 131 -25.23 -2.31 -4.21
C LYS A 131 -25.25 -1.66 -2.81
N ASN A 132 -24.85 -0.40 -2.67
CA ASN A 132 -24.68 0.29 -1.38
C ASN A 132 -23.80 -0.49 -0.36
N ILE A 133 -22.80 -1.22 -0.85
CA ILE A 133 -21.86 -1.98 0.01
C ILE A 133 -20.76 -1.04 0.55
N ILE A 134 -20.38 -0.04 -0.23
CA ILE A 134 -19.34 0.95 0.11
C ILE A 134 -19.87 2.38 0.00
N ASP A 135 -19.19 3.30 0.68
CA ASP A 135 -19.53 4.72 0.66
C ASP A 135 -19.32 5.37 -0.72
N LYS A 136 -20.05 6.45 -0.99
CA LYS A 136 -19.95 7.23 -2.24
C LYS A 136 -18.57 7.88 -2.41
N GLY A 137 -17.88 8.19 -1.31
CA GLY A 137 -16.53 8.74 -1.28
C GLY A 137 -15.41 7.76 -1.64
N ALA A 138 -15.70 6.46 -1.75
CA ALA A 138 -14.69 5.48 -2.19
C ALA A 138 -14.24 5.74 -3.64
N PHE A 139 -12.96 5.52 -3.94
CA PHE A 139 -12.39 5.79 -5.27
C PHE A 139 -11.25 4.84 -5.61
N VAL A 140 -10.89 4.76 -6.89
CA VAL A 140 -9.67 4.10 -7.37
C VAL A 140 -8.60 5.16 -7.58
N GLY A 141 -7.48 5.05 -6.87
CA GLY A 141 -6.36 5.98 -6.94
C GLY A 141 -5.35 5.63 -8.04
N GLY A 142 -4.19 6.31 -8.00
CA GLY A 142 -3.03 5.93 -8.77
C GLY A 142 -2.45 4.57 -8.36
N GLU A 143 -1.46 4.09 -9.11
CA GLU A 143 -0.82 2.81 -8.84
C GLU A 143 -0.14 2.80 -7.48
N VAL A 144 -0.43 1.73 -6.73
CA VAL A 144 0.20 1.39 -5.46
C VAL A 144 0.81 0.00 -5.61
N ALA A 145 1.84 -0.10 -6.44
CA ALA A 145 2.38 -1.36 -6.95
C ALA A 145 3.20 -2.16 -5.93
N PHE A 146 3.54 -1.57 -4.78
CA PHE A 146 4.35 -2.23 -3.76
C PHE A 146 3.50 -2.68 -2.57
N ALA A 147 3.88 -3.79 -1.95
CA ALA A 147 3.41 -4.20 -0.64
C ALA A 147 4.60 -4.69 0.19
N ILE A 148 4.42 -4.66 1.50
CA ILE A 148 5.41 -5.21 2.42
C ILE A 148 5.09 -6.69 2.60
N GLU A 149 5.94 -7.57 2.09
CA GLU A 149 5.85 -9.00 2.31
C GLU A 149 6.41 -9.34 3.68
N ILE A 150 5.57 -9.89 4.54
CA ILE A 150 5.92 -10.29 5.91
C ILE A 150 6.47 -11.72 5.91
N GLY A 151 5.85 -12.60 5.11
CA GLY A 151 6.25 -14.00 5.03
C GLY A 151 5.56 -14.74 3.87
N ALA A 152 6.06 -15.92 3.60
CA ALA A 152 5.49 -16.88 2.66
C ALA A 152 5.26 -18.21 3.40
N TYR A 153 4.07 -18.77 3.21
CA TYR A 153 3.58 -19.93 3.96
C TYR A 153 3.14 -21.02 3.00
N GLU A 154 3.26 -22.28 3.43
CA GLU A 154 2.88 -23.43 2.62
C GLU A 154 1.38 -23.74 2.75
N SER A 155 0.75 -23.27 3.83
CA SER A 155 -0.69 -23.43 4.06
C SER A 155 -1.42 -22.11 4.30
N MET A 156 -2.69 -22.06 3.87
CA MET A 156 -3.57 -20.93 4.15
C MET A 156 -3.82 -20.75 5.65
N GLN A 157 -3.76 -21.83 6.44
CA GLN A 157 -4.01 -21.75 7.89
C GLN A 157 -2.85 -21.05 8.59
N GLU A 158 -1.59 -21.43 8.33
CA GLU A 158 -0.42 -20.74 8.87
C GLU A 158 -0.42 -19.25 8.53
N ALA A 159 -0.71 -18.90 7.27
CA ALA A 159 -0.80 -17.50 6.86
C ALA A 159 -1.91 -16.73 7.60
N LYS A 160 -3.02 -17.39 7.95
CA LYS A 160 -4.13 -16.78 8.70
C LYS A 160 -3.81 -16.64 10.18
N ASP A 161 -3.13 -17.61 10.78
CA ASP A 161 -2.73 -17.57 12.17
C ASP A 161 -1.76 -16.41 12.38
N GLU A 162 -0.74 -16.28 11.52
CA GLU A 162 0.17 -15.13 11.52
C GLU A 162 -0.57 -13.81 11.27
N ALA A 163 -1.50 -13.80 10.30
CA ALA A 163 -2.30 -12.60 10.04
C ALA A 163 -3.08 -12.15 11.27
N GLN A 164 -3.58 -13.08 12.08
CA GLN A 164 -4.31 -12.79 13.30
C GLN A 164 -3.41 -12.19 14.39
N GLU A 165 -2.20 -12.72 14.57
CA GLU A 165 -1.22 -12.14 15.50
C GLU A 165 -0.89 -10.69 15.16
N LEU A 166 -0.72 -10.38 13.86
CA LEU A 166 -0.51 -9.01 13.39
C LEU A 166 -1.72 -8.10 13.60
N ILE A 167 -2.93 -8.63 13.40
CA ILE A 167 -4.20 -7.90 13.64
C ILE A 167 -4.27 -7.46 15.10
N ASP A 168 -3.86 -8.32 16.03
CA ASP A 168 -3.84 -8.02 17.46
C ASP A 168 -2.81 -6.92 17.81
N GLN A 169 -1.77 -6.74 16.97
CA GLN A 169 -0.83 -5.61 17.02
C GLN A 169 -1.31 -4.37 16.23
N GLY A 170 -2.53 -4.40 15.68
CA GLY A 170 -3.11 -3.31 14.91
C GLY A 170 -2.66 -3.23 13.44
N ILE A 171 -1.87 -4.19 12.98
CA ILE A 171 -1.49 -4.33 11.56
C ILE A 171 -2.54 -5.20 10.91
N VAL A 172 -3.16 -4.72 9.83
CA VAL A 172 -4.23 -5.47 9.16
C VAL A 172 -3.72 -5.94 7.80
N PRO A 173 -3.10 -7.14 7.72
CA PRO A 173 -2.54 -7.67 6.49
C PRO A 173 -3.61 -8.35 5.62
N TYR A 174 -3.17 -8.84 4.45
CA TYR A 174 -3.95 -9.67 3.54
C TYR A 174 -3.09 -10.77 2.94
N ILE A 175 -3.72 -11.86 2.51
CA ILE A 175 -3.05 -13.03 1.96
C ILE A 175 -3.27 -13.09 0.45
N VAL A 176 -2.19 -13.30 -0.30
CA VAL A 176 -2.23 -13.60 -1.73
C VAL A 176 -1.90 -15.07 -1.93
N LYS A 177 -2.83 -15.82 -2.51
CA LYS A 177 -2.58 -17.20 -2.94
C LYS A 177 -1.90 -17.17 -4.30
N GLU A 178 -0.62 -17.54 -4.35
CA GLU A 178 0.17 -17.62 -5.59
C GLU A 178 0.06 -19.02 -6.23
N SER A 179 -0.02 -20.06 -5.40
CA SER A 179 -0.28 -21.44 -5.83
C SER A 179 -1.02 -22.21 -4.73
N ASP A 180 -1.29 -23.50 -4.93
CA ASP A 180 -1.93 -24.34 -3.90
C ASP A 180 -1.07 -24.55 -2.65
N SER A 181 0.24 -24.32 -2.75
CA SER A 181 1.22 -24.51 -1.67
C SER A 181 2.02 -23.24 -1.37
N LEU A 182 1.55 -22.07 -1.80
CA LEU A 182 2.24 -20.80 -1.59
C LEU A 182 1.26 -19.66 -1.33
N PHE A 183 1.29 -19.18 -0.09
CA PHE A 183 0.47 -18.09 0.42
C PHE A 183 1.39 -16.99 0.92
N ARG A 184 1.32 -15.80 0.31
CA ARG A 184 2.12 -14.64 0.72
C ARG A 184 1.30 -13.76 1.64
N LEU A 185 1.84 -13.46 2.82
CA LEU A 185 1.24 -12.51 3.74
C LEU A 185 1.81 -11.11 3.49
N LEU A 186 0.95 -10.19 3.11
CA LEU A 186 1.32 -8.84 2.68
C LEU A 186 0.65 -7.79 3.57
N ALA A 187 1.33 -6.66 3.78
CA ALA A 187 0.81 -5.50 4.48
C ALA A 187 0.83 -4.25 3.58
N GLY A 188 -0.30 -3.55 3.57
CA GLY A 188 -0.51 -2.29 2.84
C GLY A 188 -0.38 -2.37 1.32
N ALA A 189 -0.57 -1.21 0.69
CA ALA A 189 -0.31 -0.99 -0.73
C ALA A 189 0.30 0.41 -0.92
N TYR A 190 1.51 0.46 -1.49
CA TYR A 190 2.36 1.65 -1.51
C TYR A 190 2.76 2.03 -2.94
N PRO A 191 2.81 3.33 -3.27
CA PRO A 191 3.37 3.80 -4.55
C PRO A 191 4.89 3.63 -4.61
N ASP A 192 5.58 3.73 -3.47
CA ASP A 192 7.04 3.72 -3.38
C ASP A 192 7.54 3.31 -1.99
N GLU A 193 8.85 3.06 -1.88
CA GLU A 193 9.52 2.67 -0.63
C GLU A 193 9.42 3.72 0.47
N LYS A 194 9.49 5.01 0.11
CA LYS A 194 9.44 6.11 1.09
C LYS A 194 8.11 6.11 1.84
N SER A 195 7.01 5.88 1.12
CA SER A 195 5.68 5.80 1.71
C SER A 195 5.46 4.57 2.59
N ALA A 196 6.20 3.48 2.33
CA ALA A 196 6.14 2.23 3.09
C ALA A 196 7.02 2.25 4.36
N ALA A 197 8.02 3.12 4.41
CA ALA A 197 9.04 3.16 5.46
C ALA A 197 8.48 3.16 6.90
N PRO A 198 7.41 3.92 7.24
CA PRO A 198 6.85 3.86 8.59
C PRO A 198 6.30 2.49 8.96
N ALA A 199 5.61 1.81 8.03
CA ALA A 199 5.06 0.48 8.28
C ALA A 199 6.17 -0.61 8.31
N VAL A 200 7.21 -0.45 7.50
CA VAL A 200 8.41 -1.32 7.58
C VAL A 200 9.08 -1.19 8.94
N SER A 201 9.21 0.04 9.46
CA SER A 201 9.78 0.28 10.78
C SER A 201 8.98 -0.36 11.91
N ASP A 202 7.64 -0.29 11.85
CA ASP A 202 6.78 -0.96 12.84
C ASP A 202 6.98 -2.49 12.81
N LEU A 203 7.00 -3.09 11.63
CA LEU A 203 7.20 -4.53 11.46
C LEU A 203 8.58 -4.98 11.96
N ASN A 204 9.63 -4.22 11.66
CA ASN A 204 10.97 -4.49 12.21
C ASN A 204 10.99 -4.43 13.74
N ALA A 205 10.29 -3.45 14.34
CA ALA A 205 10.21 -3.31 15.80
C ALA A 205 9.47 -4.47 16.47
N LEU A 206 8.56 -5.14 15.73
CA LEU A 206 7.89 -6.36 16.16
C LEU A 206 8.72 -7.64 15.92
N GLY A 207 9.93 -7.52 15.37
CA GLY A 207 10.84 -8.64 15.14
C GLY A 207 10.73 -9.31 13.77
N TYR A 208 9.90 -8.78 12.87
CA TYR A 208 9.83 -9.28 11.50
C TYR A 208 11.03 -8.81 10.66
N SER A 209 11.33 -9.57 9.60
CA SER A 209 12.29 -9.17 8.56
C SER A 209 11.55 -8.97 7.22
N PRO A 210 10.68 -7.95 7.12
CA PRO A 210 9.83 -7.75 5.96
C PRO A 210 10.62 -7.34 4.72
N ALA A 211 10.08 -7.65 3.56
CA ALA A 211 10.63 -7.22 2.28
C ALA A 211 9.62 -6.43 1.46
N LEU A 212 10.00 -5.25 0.96
CA LEU A 212 9.17 -4.53 0.00
C LEU A 212 9.21 -5.23 -1.36
N LYS A 213 8.05 -5.64 -1.86
CA LYS A 213 7.91 -6.36 -3.13
C LYS A 213 6.84 -5.70 -3.98
N LYS A 214 6.93 -5.87 -5.30
CA LYS A 214 5.77 -5.63 -6.15
C LYS A 214 4.68 -6.62 -5.76
N ARG A 215 3.46 -6.13 -5.58
CA ARG A 215 2.32 -6.97 -5.20
C ARG A 215 1.60 -7.49 -6.42
#